data_AF-A0A0W8JEU9-F1
#
_entry.id   AF-A0A0W8JEU9-F1
#
_cell.length_a   1.000
_cell.length_b   1.000
_cell.length_c   1.000
_cell.angle_alpha   90.00
_cell.angle_beta   90.00
_cell.angle_gamma   90.00
#
_symmetry.space_group_name_H-M   'P 1'
#
loop_
_entity.id
_entity.type
_entity.pdbx_description
1 polymer ?
#
loop_
_entity_poly.entity_id
_entity_poly.type
_entity_poly.pdbx_seq_one_letter_code
_entity_poly.pdbx_strand_id
1 'polypeptide(L)'
;MNIMDKINEALSQVLDGETVTIDLDTNFDEDLDLDSVLFVQFLLTLEESIDGLLFDPDLISQSSFNNVGSLIEFIESQVTVAEA
;
A
#
# COMPACT_ATOMS: atom_id res chain seq x y z
N MET A 1 -15.06 2.11 4.62
CA MET A 1 -14.17 1.72 3.50
C MET A 1 -12.99 1.03 4.15
N ASN A 2 -12.71 -0.23 3.80
CA ASN A 2 -11.65 -0.98 4.48
C ASN A 2 -10.28 -0.60 3.87
N ILE A 3 -9.19 -0.87 4.58
CA ILE A 3 -7.83 -0.62 4.08
C ILE A 3 -7.60 -1.34 2.75
N MET A 4 -8.15 -2.55 2.59
CA MET A 4 -8.05 -3.32 1.35
C MET A 4 -8.72 -2.64 0.15
N ASP A 5 -9.87 -1.99 0.35
CA ASP A 5 -10.52 -1.22 -0.71
C ASP A 5 -9.64 -0.03 -1.15
N LYS A 6 -8.99 0.63 -0.17
CA LYS A 6 -8.08 1.76 -0.41
C LYS A 6 -6.81 1.34 -1.15
N ILE A 7 -6.23 0.20 -0.78
CA ILE A 7 -5.08 -0.39 -1.48
C ILE A 7 -5.46 -0.70 -2.94
N ASN A 8 -6.61 -1.34 -3.16
CA ASN A 8 -7.07 -1.67 -4.51
C ASN A 8 -7.30 -0.41 -5.36
N GLU A 9 -7.93 0.61 -4.80
CA GLU A 9 -8.14 1.91 -5.47
C GLU A 9 -6.80 2.57 -5.84
N ALA A 10 -5.86 2.67 -4.90
CA ALA A 10 -4.55 3.26 -5.14
C ALA A 10 -3.73 2.45 -6.17
N LEU A 11 -3.79 1.12 -6.14
CA LEU A 11 -3.17 0.25 -7.14
C LEU A 11 -3.76 0.49 -8.53
N SER A 12 -5.09 0.52 -8.62
CA SER A 12 -5.77 0.79 -9.88
C SER A 12 -5.38 2.16 -10.44
N GLN A 13 -5.18 3.18 -9.59
CA GLN A 13 -4.72 4.49 -10.05
C GLN A 13 -3.30 4.47 -10.63
N VAL A 14 -2.36 3.74 -10.02
CA VAL A 14 -0.98 3.66 -10.54
C VAL A 14 -0.84 2.73 -11.75
N LEU A 15 -1.74 1.76 -11.90
CA LEU A 15 -1.81 0.82 -13.02
C LEU A 15 -2.75 1.29 -14.15
N ASP A 16 -2.92 2.61 -14.30
CA ASP A 16 -3.72 3.24 -15.38
C ASP A 16 -5.20 2.77 -15.44
N GLY A 17 -5.78 2.44 -14.29
CA GLY A 17 -7.17 2.00 -14.14
C GLY A 17 -7.38 0.49 -14.32
N GLU A 18 -6.31 -0.30 -14.35
CA GLU A 18 -6.45 -1.76 -14.37
C GLU A 18 -7.13 -2.24 -13.08
N THR A 19 -8.14 -3.10 -13.23
CA THR A 19 -8.87 -3.63 -12.08
C THR A 19 -8.13 -4.85 -11.56
N VAL A 20 -7.37 -4.64 -10.48
CA VAL A 20 -6.53 -5.68 -9.90
C VAL A 20 -7.28 -6.37 -8.76
N THR A 21 -7.28 -7.69 -8.75
CA THR A 21 -7.78 -8.46 -7.61
C THR A 21 -6.60 -8.84 -6.74
N ILE A 22 -6.44 -8.16 -5.62
CA ILE A 22 -5.40 -8.45 -4.62
C ILE A 22 -5.97 -9.27 -3.46
N ASP A 23 -5.14 -10.12 -2.88
CA ASP A 23 -5.36 -10.85 -1.62
C ASP A 23 -4.22 -10.53 -0.64
N LEU A 24 -4.32 -10.96 0.62
CA LEU A 24 -3.28 -10.75 1.63
C LEU A 24 -1.94 -11.37 1.23
N ASP A 25 -1.99 -12.48 0.51
CA ASP A 25 -0.79 -13.20 0.02
C ASP A 25 -0.24 -12.61 -1.30
N THR A 26 -0.97 -11.69 -1.95
CA THR A 26 -0.56 -11.11 -3.23
C THR A 26 0.73 -10.32 -3.08
N ASN A 27 1.70 -10.66 -3.92
CA ASN A 27 3.00 -10.00 -3.96
C ASN A 27 2.98 -8.81 -4.92
N PHE A 28 3.46 -7.65 -4.48
CA PHE A 28 3.45 -6.45 -5.32
C PHE A 28 4.41 -6.57 -6.51
N ASP A 29 5.59 -7.13 -6.29
CA ASP A 29 6.62 -7.29 -7.34
C ASP A 29 6.28 -8.47 -8.26
N GLU A 30 6.03 -9.67 -7.71
CA GLU A 30 5.86 -10.87 -8.54
C GLU A 30 4.47 -11.00 -9.17
N ASP A 31 3.41 -10.54 -8.51
CA ASP A 31 2.03 -10.72 -8.98
C ASP A 31 1.52 -9.50 -9.76
N LEU A 32 1.95 -8.29 -9.35
CA LEU A 32 1.48 -7.03 -9.93
C LEU A 32 2.52 -6.32 -10.82
N ASP A 33 3.73 -6.87 -10.92
CA ASP A 33 4.85 -6.28 -11.68
C ASP A 33 5.10 -4.82 -11.25
N LEU A 34 4.95 -4.52 -9.95
CA LEU A 34 5.18 -3.18 -9.43
C LEU A 34 6.68 -2.90 -9.33
N ASP A 35 7.17 -2.16 -10.32
CA ASP A 35 8.48 -1.52 -10.23
C ASP A 35 8.62 -0.66 -8.97
N SER A 36 9.86 -0.54 -8.45
CA SER A 36 10.14 0.26 -7.25
C SER A 36 9.65 1.71 -7.34
N VAL A 37 9.58 2.27 -8.56
CA VAL A 37 9.04 3.63 -8.79
C VAL A 37 7.52 3.66 -8.66
N LEU A 38 6.82 2.71 -9.28
CA LEU A 38 5.36 2.60 -9.18
C LEU A 38 4.94 2.26 -7.76
N PHE A 39 5.72 1.42 -7.07
CA PHE A 39 5.50 1.08 -5.67
C PHE A 39 5.54 2.31 -4.76
N VAL A 40 6.55 3.18 -4.91
CA VAL A 40 6.61 4.44 -4.14
C VAL A 40 5.43 5.35 -4.48
N GLN A 41 5.07 5.49 -5.76
CA GLN A 41 3.90 6.30 -6.16
C GLN A 41 2.59 5.74 -5.59
N PHE A 42 2.45 4.42 -5.56
CA PHE A 42 1.32 3.73 -4.96
C PHE A 42 1.20 4.04 -3.47
N LEU A 43 2.31 3.96 -2.73
CA LEU A 43 2.32 4.29 -1.30
C LEU A 43 1.94 5.74 -1.03
N LEU A 44 2.46 6.69 -1.82
CA LEU A 44 2.08 8.11 -1.69
C LEU A 44 0.59 8.32 -2.00
N THR A 45 0.07 7.68 -3.04
CA THR A 45 -1.36 7.73 -3.39
C THR A 45 -2.24 7.14 -2.28
N LEU A 46 -1.77 6.05 -1.68
CA LEU A 46 -2.46 5.39 -0.57
C LEU A 46 -2.41 6.23 0.72
N GLU A 47 -1.29 6.89 0.99
CA GLU A 47 -1.12 7.85 2.09
C GLU A 47 -2.17 8.97 1.99
N GLU A 48 -2.29 9.59 0.82
CA GLU A 48 -3.28 10.65 0.58
C GLU A 48 -4.72 10.15 0.71
N SER A 49 -4.92 8.85 0.53
CA SER A 49 -6.24 8.21 0.61
C SER A 49 -6.65 7.79 2.02
N ILE A 50 -5.69 7.68 2.96
CA ILE A 50 -5.90 7.21 4.35
C ILE A 50 -5.45 8.31 5.32
N ASP A 51 -6.42 8.98 5.94
CA ASP A 51 -6.16 10.01 6.94
C ASP A 51 -5.42 9.42 8.16
N GLY A 52 -4.25 9.98 8.50
CA GLY A 52 -3.41 9.51 9.60
C GLY A 52 -2.35 8.47 9.21
N LEU A 53 -2.30 8.04 7.95
CA LEU A 53 -1.20 7.23 7.43
C LEU A 53 -0.04 8.14 7.00
N LEU A 54 1.19 7.74 7.32
CA LEU A 54 2.42 8.42 6.91
C LEU A 54 3.46 7.35 6.57
N PHE A 55 3.90 7.33 5.32
CA PHE A 55 4.98 6.46 4.90
C PHE A 55 6.30 7.21 4.93
N ASP A 56 7.19 6.80 5.83
CA ASP A 56 8.57 7.31 5.83
C ASP A 56 9.33 6.76 4.61
N PRO A 57 9.89 7.59 3.74
CA PRO A 57 10.62 7.13 2.55
C PRO A 57 11.84 6.25 2.89
N ASP A 58 12.43 6.46 4.07
CA ASP A 58 13.52 5.62 4.59
C ASP A 58 13.01 4.23 5.01
N LEU A 59 11.81 4.18 5.63
CA LEU A 59 11.13 2.92 5.95
C LEU A 59 10.67 2.20 4.68
N ILE A 60 10.22 2.90 3.65
CA ILE A 60 9.86 2.29 2.36
C ILE A 60 11.08 1.62 1.72
N SER A 61 12.23 2.30 1.74
CA SER A 61 13.45 1.76 1.15
C SER A 61 14.05 0.60 1.95
N GLN A 62 13.77 0.50 3.25
CA GLN A 62 14.28 -0.57 4.13
C GLN A 62 13.28 -1.70 4.37
N SER A 63 11.98 -1.43 4.29
CA SER A 63 10.93 -2.39 4.59
C SER A 63 10.60 -3.20 3.34
N SER A 64 10.73 -4.51 3.46
CA SER A 64 10.27 -5.46 2.45
C SER A 64 8.74 -5.56 2.50
N PHE A 65 8.04 -4.51 2.04
CA PHE A 65 6.61 -4.56 1.75
C PHE A 65 6.37 -5.41 0.50
N ASN A 66 6.66 -6.71 0.61
CA ASN A 66 6.61 -7.61 -0.52
C ASN A 66 5.18 -8.05 -0.85
N ASN A 67 4.29 -8.10 0.15
CA ASN A 67 2.90 -8.50 -0.03
C ASN A 67 1.92 -7.54 0.65
N VAL A 68 0.67 -7.63 0.21
CA VAL A 68 -0.44 -6.79 0.69
C VAL A 68 -0.69 -6.97 2.18
N GLY A 69 -0.56 -8.19 2.72
CA GLY A 69 -0.74 -8.47 4.15
C GLY A 69 0.19 -7.65 5.03
N SER A 70 1.50 -7.67 4.74
CA SER A 70 2.51 -6.89 5.47
C SER A 70 2.23 -5.39 5.43
N LEU A 71 1.70 -4.89 4.31
CA LEU A 71 1.32 -3.49 4.18
C LEU A 71 0.08 -3.16 5.02
N ILE A 72 -0.95 -4.01 5.01
CA ILE A 72 -2.15 -3.82 5.83
C ILE A 72 -1.80 -3.81 7.31
N GLU A 73 -1.00 -4.78 7.78
CA GLU A 73 -0.56 -4.83 9.18
C GLU A 73 0.20 -3.56 9.59
N PHE A 74 1.04 -3.02 8.69
CA PHE A 74 1.74 -1.77 8.93
C PHE A 74 0.77 -0.58 9.03
N ILE A 75 -0.19 -0.47 8.10
CA ILE A 75 -1.18 0.60 8.10
C ILE A 75 -2.05 0.52 9.36
N GLU A 76 -2.52 -0.67 9.71
CA GLU A 76 -3.28 -0.87 10.96
C GLU A 76 -2.44 -0.45 12.16
N SER A 77 -1.17 -0.83 12.24
CA SER A 77 -0.28 -0.40 13.32
C SER A 77 -0.16 1.13 13.40
N GLN A 78 -0.04 1.83 12.28
CA GLN A 78 0.09 3.30 12.28
C GLN A 78 -1.22 4.02 12.60
N VAL A 79 -2.32 3.60 11.99
CA VAL A 79 -3.65 4.21 12.19
C VAL A 79 -4.16 3.98 13.61
N THR A 80 -3.86 2.84 14.22
CA THR A 80 -4.31 2.54 15.60
C THR A 80 -3.52 3.32 16.66
N VAL A 81 -2.31 3.80 16.34
CA VAL A 81 -1.46 4.55 17.28
C VAL A 81 -1.90 6.03 17.40
N ALA A 82 -2.72 6.55 16.48
CA ALA A 82 -3.20 7.93 16.50
C ALA A 82 -4.27 8.24 17.57
N GLU A 83 -4.75 7.24 18.33
CA GLU A 83 -5.76 7.41 19.40
C GLU A 83 -5.23 7.13 20.84
N ALA A 84 -3.96 7.41 21.14
CA ALA A 84 -3.39 7.26 22.50
C ALA A 84 -3.11 8.59 23.22
#